data_AF-A0A6J0HDE2-F1
#
_entry.id   AF-A0A6J0HDE2-F1
#
_cell.length_a   1.000
_cell.length_b   1.000
_cell.length_c   1.000
_cell.angle_alpha   90.00
_cell.angle_beta   90.00
_cell.angle_gamma   90.00
#
_symmetry.space_group_name_H-M   'P 1'
#
loop_
_entity.id
_entity.type
_entity.pdbx_description
1 polymer ?
#
loop_
_entity_poly.entity_id
_entity_poly.type
_entity_poly.pdbx_seq_one_letter_code
_entity_poly.pdbx_strand_id
1 'polypeptide(L)'
;MKRKQKRFLQMTLLFTAALIFLPDIGLWSLYKEKHLVKPPEPAEPQTLPLGLGDGQLFTWTDGLKRKDWHDYESIQKDAMRSGKGEHGKPYPLTEEDHDDSAYRENGFNIFVSNNIALERSLPDIRHPNCKHKVYLETLPNTSIIIPFHNEGWTSLLRTIHSIINRTPDSLIAEIILVDDFSDRDQIALNHKTIVCPMIDVIDHNHFGYEAQAGDAMRGAFDWEMYYKRIPIPPELQRADPSDPFESPVMAGGLFAVNRKWFWELGGYDPGLEIWGGEQYEISFKVWMCGGGMYDVPCSRVGHIYRKYVPYKVPSGTSLARNLKRVAETWMDEFAEYIYQRRPEYRHLSTGDISAQKELRKHLKCKDFKWFMAAVAWDVPKYYPPVEPPPAAWGEIRNVAANLCVDSKHGATGTELRLDICVKDGSERTWSHEQLFTFGWREDIRPGEPLHTRKFCFDAISHSSPVTLYDCHGMKGNQHWSYRKDKTLFHPVSSSCIDCNPAEKKIFMNRCDPLSETQQWIFEHINMTVLEKFNSKASS
;
A
#
# COMPACT_ATOMS: atom_id res chain seq x y z
N MET A 1 -14.48 9.76 72.98
CA MET A 1 -15.48 10.19 71.97
C MET A 1 -16.09 8.98 71.27
N LYS A 2 -17.41 8.96 71.04
CA LYS A 2 -18.14 7.77 70.54
C LYS A 2 -17.93 7.60 69.03
N ARG A 3 -17.92 6.35 68.52
CA ARG A 3 -17.66 5.99 67.09
C ARG A 3 -18.42 6.85 66.06
N LYS A 4 -19.64 7.31 66.36
CA LYS A 4 -20.43 8.22 65.51
C LYS A 4 -19.76 9.59 65.29
N GLN A 5 -19.14 10.19 66.31
CA GLN A 5 -18.41 11.46 66.18
C GLN A 5 -17.20 11.34 65.25
N LYS A 6 -16.49 10.19 65.27
CA LYS A 6 -15.30 9.98 64.43
C LYS A 6 -15.66 9.85 62.94
N ARG A 7 -16.78 9.18 62.63
CA ARG A 7 -17.33 9.14 61.25
C ARG A 7 -17.87 10.49 60.79
N PHE A 8 -18.52 11.26 61.68
CA PHE A 8 -18.96 12.61 61.35
C PHE A 8 -17.74 13.49 61.00
N LEU A 9 -16.71 13.54 61.86
CA LEU A 9 -15.48 14.29 61.58
C LEU A 9 -14.81 13.89 60.26
N GLN A 10 -14.73 12.59 59.95
CA GLN A 10 -14.15 12.13 58.67
C GLN A 10 -14.98 12.54 57.45
N MET A 11 -16.32 12.48 57.54
CA MET A 11 -17.23 12.98 56.49
C MET A 11 -17.09 14.49 56.33
N THR A 12 -17.04 15.26 57.43
CA THR A 12 -16.85 16.72 57.37
C THR A 12 -15.50 17.06 56.75
N LEU A 13 -14.42 16.36 57.13
CA LEU A 13 -13.07 16.59 56.58
C LEU A 13 -13.01 16.32 55.06
N LEU A 14 -13.65 15.24 54.61
CA LEU A 14 -13.75 14.90 53.18
C LEU A 14 -14.59 15.91 52.40
N PHE A 15 -15.72 16.38 52.96
CA PHE A 15 -16.52 17.42 52.32
C PHE A 15 -15.81 18.78 52.29
N THR A 16 -15.07 19.16 53.33
CA THR A 16 -14.25 20.38 53.31
C THR A 16 -13.10 20.26 52.32
N ALA A 17 -12.45 19.10 52.21
CA ALA A 17 -11.41 18.88 51.20
C ALA A 17 -11.99 18.98 49.78
N ALA A 18 -13.14 18.35 49.52
CA ALA A 18 -13.82 18.46 48.22
C ALA A 18 -14.20 19.92 47.88
N LEU A 19 -14.76 20.68 48.83
CA LEU A 19 -15.13 22.08 48.62
C LEU A 19 -13.93 23.04 48.46
N ILE A 20 -12.76 22.69 49.02
CA ILE A 20 -11.53 23.48 48.87
C ILE A 20 -10.80 23.15 47.55
N PHE A 21 -10.85 21.91 47.05
CA PHE A 21 -10.10 21.48 45.87
C PHE A 21 -10.90 21.36 44.56
N LEU A 22 -12.24 21.48 44.59
CA LEU A 22 -13.08 21.45 43.37
C LEU A 22 -13.37 22.80 42.66
N PRO A 23 -13.17 24.01 43.23
CA PRO A 23 -13.42 25.26 42.49
C PRO A 23 -12.47 25.51 41.31
N ASP A 24 -11.21 25.07 41.39
CA ASP A 24 -10.15 25.52 40.47
C ASP A 24 -9.93 24.66 39.21
N ILE A 25 -10.59 23.51 39.09
CA ILE A 25 -10.44 22.63 37.91
C ILE A 25 -11.30 23.12 36.72
N GLY A 26 -12.46 23.73 37.00
CA GLY A 26 -13.38 24.23 35.96
C GLY A 26 -12.97 25.56 35.32
N LEU A 27 -12.27 26.43 36.07
CA LEU A 27 -11.86 27.76 35.58
C LEU A 27 -10.52 27.76 34.85
N TRP A 28 -9.61 26.83 35.17
CA TRP A 28 -8.31 26.73 34.48
C TRP A 28 -8.43 26.24 33.03
N SER A 29 -9.46 25.43 32.73
CA SER A 29 -9.75 24.99 31.36
C SER A 29 -10.24 26.14 30.45
N LEU A 30 -10.98 27.11 30.98
CA LEU A 30 -11.50 28.27 30.24
C LEU A 30 -10.51 29.45 30.17
N TYR A 31 -9.55 29.52 31.09
CA TYR A 31 -8.51 30.56 31.06
C TYR A 31 -7.42 30.27 30.01
N LYS A 32 -7.14 28.99 29.73
CA LYS A 32 -6.10 28.59 28.76
C LYS A 32 -6.51 28.77 27.29
N GLU A 33 -7.80 28.85 26.98
CA GLU A 33 -8.32 29.06 25.62
C GLU A 33 -8.45 30.55 25.20
N LYS A 34 -8.28 31.52 26.12
CA LYS A 34 -8.51 32.95 25.82
C LYS A 34 -7.28 33.87 25.76
N HIS A 35 -6.09 33.38 26.11
CA HIS A 35 -4.91 34.27 26.26
C HIS A 35 -3.59 33.79 25.60
N LEU A 36 -3.65 33.05 24.48
CA LEU A 36 -2.47 32.77 23.65
C LEU A 36 -2.69 32.87 22.13
N VAL A 37 -3.47 33.87 21.68
CA VAL A 37 -3.37 34.41 20.31
C VAL A 37 -3.37 35.94 20.38
N LYS A 38 -2.19 36.55 20.24
CA LYS A 38 -2.08 37.95 19.82
C LYS A 38 -2.14 37.95 18.29
N PRO A 39 -3.05 38.68 17.64
CA PRO A 39 -2.90 38.91 16.20
C PRO A 39 -1.62 39.73 15.98
N PRO A 40 -0.79 39.42 14.97
CA PRO A 40 0.31 40.29 14.61
C PRO A 40 -0.26 41.62 14.09
N GLU A 41 0.35 42.73 14.51
CA GLU A 41 0.07 44.04 13.95
C GLU A 41 0.40 44.07 12.45
N PRO A 42 -0.30 44.87 11.64
CA PRO A 42 -0.01 44.96 10.21
C PRO A 42 1.40 45.54 10.02
N ALA A 43 2.31 44.72 9.52
CA ALA A 43 3.60 45.21 9.02
C ALA A 43 3.33 46.22 7.89
N GLU A 44 4.03 47.35 7.93
CA GLU A 44 3.96 48.38 6.91
C GLU A 44 4.25 47.80 5.52
N PRO A 45 3.62 48.33 4.44
CA PRO A 45 3.76 47.77 3.11
C PRO A 45 5.19 47.96 2.59
N GLN A 46 6.03 46.96 2.79
CA GLN A 46 7.30 46.84 2.09
C GLN A 46 6.99 46.66 0.61
N THR A 47 7.18 47.75 -0.13
CA THR A 47 6.98 47.83 -1.58
C THR A 47 7.75 46.72 -2.28
N LEU A 48 7.04 45.79 -2.92
CA LEU A 48 7.58 44.85 -3.88
C LEU A 48 8.34 45.63 -4.98
N PRO A 49 9.65 45.41 -5.17
CA PRO A 49 10.30 45.79 -6.41
C PRO A 49 9.81 44.82 -7.49
N LEU A 50 8.98 45.32 -8.41
CA LEU A 50 8.76 44.67 -9.70
C LEU A 50 10.10 44.60 -10.43
N GLY A 51 10.67 43.41 -10.57
CA GLY A 51 11.94 43.21 -11.28
C GLY A 51 12.24 41.73 -11.51
N LEU A 52 12.51 41.36 -12.76
CA LEU A 52 13.01 40.03 -13.15
C LEU A 52 14.52 39.90 -12.82
N GLY A 53 14.98 38.69 -12.51
CA GLY A 53 16.41 38.33 -12.59
C GLY A 53 16.90 37.35 -11.52
N ASP A 54 17.42 36.21 -11.97
CA ASP A 54 18.30 35.22 -11.33
C ASP A 54 18.27 34.95 -9.80
N GLY A 55 17.99 33.68 -9.47
CA GLY A 55 18.75 32.93 -8.46
C GLY A 55 18.80 33.47 -7.03
N GLN A 56 17.65 33.56 -6.34
CA GLN A 56 17.66 33.89 -4.90
C GLN A 56 18.25 32.77 -4.03
N LEU A 57 19.24 33.16 -3.24
CA LEU A 57 19.97 32.31 -2.31
C LEU A 57 19.46 32.51 -0.89
N PHE A 58 18.90 31.48 -0.26
CA PHE A 58 18.34 31.58 1.09
C PHE A 58 19.32 31.07 2.14
N THR A 59 19.76 31.95 3.04
CA THR A 59 20.54 31.61 4.23
C THR A 59 19.63 31.43 5.44
N TRP A 60 19.62 30.22 5.99
CA TRP A 60 18.82 29.88 7.17
C TRP A 60 19.71 29.80 8.42
N THR A 61 19.09 29.61 9.60
CA THR A 61 19.75 29.63 10.92
C THR A 61 20.76 28.50 11.15
N ASP A 62 20.86 27.54 10.23
CA ASP A 62 21.82 26.43 10.21
C ASP A 62 23.13 26.76 9.46
N GLY A 63 23.21 27.93 8.82
CA GLY A 63 24.37 28.33 8.01
C GLY A 63 24.47 27.61 6.67
N LEU A 64 23.50 26.76 6.32
CA LEU A 64 23.45 26.04 5.06
C LEU A 64 22.72 26.88 4.00
N LYS A 65 23.38 27.06 2.85
CA LYS A 65 22.78 27.74 1.71
C LYS A 65 21.72 26.84 1.06
N ARG A 66 20.53 27.41 0.85
CA ARG A 66 19.44 26.75 0.11
C ARG A 66 19.16 27.45 -1.21
N LYS A 67 18.79 26.65 -2.21
CA LYS A 67 18.48 27.03 -3.58
C LYS A 67 17.10 26.48 -3.95
N ASP A 68 16.35 27.26 -4.71
CA ASP A 68 15.22 26.73 -5.47
C ASP A 68 15.72 26.04 -6.74
N TRP A 69 15.32 24.78 -6.91
CA TRP A 69 15.72 23.92 -8.03
C TRP A 69 14.62 23.76 -9.08
N HIS A 70 13.49 24.47 -8.94
CA HIS A 70 12.44 24.48 -9.97
C HIS A 70 12.90 25.24 -11.23
N ASP A 71 12.95 24.55 -12.36
CA ASP A 71 13.10 25.18 -13.67
C ASP A 71 11.73 25.66 -14.16
N TYR A 72 11.40 26.90 -13.81
CA TYR A 72 10.15 27.54 -14.22
C TYR A 72 10.03 27.76 -15.73
N GLU A 73 11.14 27.84 -16.47
CA GLU A 73 11.10 28.01 -17.94
C GLU A 73 10.74 26.68 -18.62
N SER A 74 11.35 25.58 -18.19
CA SER A 74 10.99 24.22 -18.62
C SER A 74 9.55 23.87 -18.25
N ILE A 75 9.10 24.19 -17.03
CA ILE A 75 7.70 23.99 -16.61
C ILE A 75 6.72 24.78 -17.50
N GLN A 76 7.04 26.03 -17.88
CA GLN A 76 6.20 26.81 -18.80
C GLN A 76 6.18 26.21 -20.22
N LYS A 77 7.32 25.73 -20.73
CA LYS A 77 7.39 25.04 -22.03
C LYS A 77 6.55 23.76 -22.03
N ASP A 78 6.68 22.92 -21.00
CA ASP A 78 5.89 21.70 -20.84
C ASP A 78 4.37 21.99 -20.74
N ALA A 79 3.98 23.08 -20.08
CA ALA A 79 2.58 23.52 -20.01
C ALA A 79 2.00 23.99 -21.36
N MET A 80 2.84 24.41 -22.31
CA MET A 80 2.43 24.82 -23.66
C MET A 80 2.45 23.67 -24.69
N ARG A 81 2.96 22.49 -24.35
CA ARG A 81 2.98 21.33 -25.26
C ARG A 81 1.56 20.88 -25.61
N SER A 82 1.39 20.33 -26.80
CA SER A 82 0.11 19.76 -27.25
C SER A 82 0.35 18.55 -28.15
N GLY A 83 -0.43 17.49 -27.99
CA GLY A 83 -0.25 16.24 -28.72
C GLY A 83 -0.89 15.06 -28.00
N LYS A 84 -0.78 13.86 -28.60
CA LYS A 84 -1.25 12.62 -27.98
C LYS A 84 -0.39 12.28 -26.75
N GLY A 85 -1.03 12.02 -25.62
CA GLY A 85 -0.34 11.67 -24.36
C GLY A 85 0.36 12.83 -23.63
N GLU A 86 0.24 14.07 -24.12
CA GLU A 86 0.75 15.28 -23.45
C GLU A 86 -0.06 15.58 -22.17
N HIS A 87 0.62 16.19 -21.19
CA HIS A 87 0.17 16.36 -19.80
C HIS A 87 -0.30 15.05 -19.15
N GLY A 88 0.26 13.91 -19.56
CA GLY A 88 -0.10 12.57 -19.09
C GLY A 88 -1.55 12.14 -19.37
N LYS A 89 -2.27 12.82 -20.28
CA LYS A 89 -3.63 12.43 -20.66
C LYS A 89 -3.65 11.03 -21.30
N PRO A 90 -4.72 10.23 -21.13
CA PRO A 90 -4.91 9.00 -21.88
C PRO A 90 -4.76 9.20 -23.39
N TYR A 91 -4.08 8.28 -24.05
CA TYR A 91 -4.07 8.19 -25.50
C TYR A 91 -5.49 7.87 -26.01
N PRO A 92 -5.99 8.56 -27.06
CA PRO A 92 -7.30 8.27 -27.63
C PRO A 92 -7.24 6.97 -28.45
N LEU A 93 -7.57 5.85 -27.80
CA LEU A 93 -7.61 4.53 -28.42
C LEU A 93 -8.72 4.44 -29.48
N THR A 94 -8.42 3.73 -30.55
CA THR A 94 -9.29 3.29 -31.64
C THR A 94 -9.37 1.77 -31.67
N GLU A 95 -10.30 1.16 -32.42
CA GLU A 95 -10.41 -0.31 -32.46
C GLU A 95 -9.15 -1.02 -32.99
N GLU A 96 -8.35 -0.35 -33.83
CA GLU A 96 -7.06 -0.85 -34.30
C GLU A 96 -5.97 -0.87 -33.20
N ASP A 97 -6.09 0.01 -32.19
CA ASP A 97 -5.14 0.10 -31.05
C ASP A 97 -5.32 -1.03 -30.01
N HIS A 98 -6.38 -1.84 -30.15
CA HIS A 98 -6.75 -2.93 -29.23
C HIS A 98 -6.15 -4.31 -29.60
N ASP A 99 -5.30 -4.41 -30.62
CA ASP A 99 -4.66 -5.68 -30.98
C ASP A 99 -3.74 -6.21 -29.87
N ASP A 100 -4.01 -7.42 -29.37
CA ASP A 100 -3.17 -8.13 -28.40
C ASP A 100 -1.72 -8.36 -28.91
N SER A 101 -1.47 -8.26 -30.22
CA SER A 101 -0.10 -8.28 -30.78
C SER A 101 0.78 -7.18 -30.20
N ALA A 102 0.24 -5.98 -29.97
CA ALA A 102 0.96 -4.82 -29.43
C ALA A 102 1.46 -5.02 -27.99
N TYR A 103 0.99 -6.05 -27.30
CA TYR A 103 1.38 -6.38 -25.94
C TYR A 103 2.46 -7.47 -25.85
N ARG A 104 2.63 -8.31 -26.89
CA ARG A 104 3.37 -9.59 -26.78
C ARG A 104 4.82 -9.44 -26.36
N GLU A 105 5.48 -8.40 -26.85
CA GLU A 105 6.92 -8.16 -26.61
C GLU A 105 7.18 -7.57 -25.22
N ASN A 106 6.26 -6.74 -24.72
CA ASN A 106 6.54 -5.82 -23.61
C ASN A 106 5.59 -5.95 -22.40
N GLY A 107 4.47 -6.67 -22.55
CA GLY A 107 3.39 -6.71 -21.56
C GLY A 107 2.58 -5.40 -21.46
N PHE A 108 2.84 -4.43 -22.33
CA PHE A 108 2.12 -3.15 -22.45
C PHE A 108 2.01 -2.77 -23.93
N ASN A 109 1.11 -1.85 -24.26
CA ASN A 109 0.79 -1.43 -25.63
C ASN A 109 1.96 -0.63 -26.27
N ILE A 110 2.85 -1.31 -26.98
CA ILE A 110 4.02 -0.67 -27.62
C ILE A 110 3.60 0.26 -28.77
N PHE A 111 2.46 -0.01 -29.43
CA PHE A 111 1.94 0.86 -30.48
C PHE A 111 1.57 2.24 -29.93
N VAL A 112 0.86 2.29 -28.79
CA VAL A 112 0.53 3.53 -28.10
C VAL A 112 1.79 4.27 -27.64
N SER A 113 2.79 3.56 -27.09
CA SER A 113 4.10 4.15 -26.76
C SER A 113 4.75 4.82 -27.98
N ASN A 114 4.78 4.14 -29.13
CA ASN A 114 5.40 4.65 -30.35
C ASN A 114 4.70 5.91 -30.90
N ASN A 115 3.40 6.08 -30.62
CA ASN A 115 2.61 7.23 -31.04
C ASN A 115 2.58 8.40 -30.03
N ILE A 116 3.31 8.31 -28.92
CA ILE A 116 3.45 9.37 -27.90
C ILE A 116 4.88 9.94 -27.94
N ALA A 117 5.01 11.27 -27.89
CA ALA A 117 6.30 11.96 -27.93
C ALA A 117 7.26 11.52 -26.81
N LEU A 118 8.52 11.24 -27.15
CA LEU A 118 9.56 10.81 -26.19
C LEU A 118 9.79 11.81 -25.05
N GLU A 119 9.45 13.08 -25.28
CA GLU A 119 9.63 14.17 -24.32
C GLU A 119 8.30 14.69 -23.75
N ARG A 120 7.22 13.89 -23.78
CA ARG A 120 5.90 14.33 -23.33
C ARG A 120 5.93 15.03 -21.97
N SER A 121 5.15 16.10 -21.84
CA SER A 121 4.82 16.70 -20.54
C SER A 121 3.98 15.75 -19.70
N LEU A 122 4.09 15.91 -18.38
CA LEU A 122 3.34 15.17 -17.37
C LEU A 122 2.55 16.15 -16.49
N PRO A 123 1.46 15.73 -15.84
CA PRO A 123 0.73 16.60 -14.93
C PRO A 123 1.49 16.73 -13.62
N ASP A 124 1.61 17.96 -13.09
CA ASP A 124 2.21 18.18 -11.78
C ASP A 124 1.22 17.83 -10.66
N ILE A 125 1.16 16.54 -10.31
CA ILE A 125 0.31 15.99 -9.25
C ILE A 125 0.99 15.97 -7.86
N ARG A 126 2.13 16.66 -7.71
CA ARG A 126 2.79 16.82 -6.40
C ARG A 126 1.90 17.61 -5.44
N HIS A 127 2.05 17.36 -4.13
CA HIS A 127 1.39 18.16 -3.11
C HIS A 127 1.73 19.65 -3.28
N PRO A 128 0.78 20.60 -3.12
CA PRO A 128 1.01 22.02 -3.41
C PRO A 128 2.25 22.62 -2.74
N ASN A 129 2.52 22.21 -1.49
CA ASN A 129 3.70 22.66 -0.72
C ASN A 129 5.05 22.32 -1.41
N CYS A 130 5.11 21.30 -2.27
CA CYS A 130 6.34 20.92 -2.97
C CYS A 130 6.89 22.05 -3.86
N LYS A 131 6.02 22.94 -4.37
CA LYS A 131 6.41 24.13 -5.16
C LYS A 131 7.11 25.21 -4.33
N HIS A 132 7.10 25.08 -3.01
CA HIS A 132 7.72 26.01 -2.06
C HIS A 132 8.89 25.37 -1.30
N LYS A 133 9.24 24.11 -1.60
CA LYS A 133 10.40 23.43 -1.00
C LYS A 133 11.68 23.89 -1.67
N VAL A 134 12.61 24.42 -0.87
CA VAL A 134 13.99 24.72 -1.26
C VAL A 134 14.94 23.67 -0.69
N TYR A 135 15.93 23.25 -1.48
CA TYR A 135 16.91 22.22 -1.10
C TYR A 135 18.29 22.86 -0.91
N LEU A 136 19.30 22.08 -0.53
CA LEU A 136 20.68 22.59 -0.43
C LEU A 136 21.14 23.11 -1.80
N GLU A 137 21.95 24.18 -1.81
CA GLU A 137 22.59 24.69 -3.03
C GLU A 137 23.65 23.70 -3.54
N THR A 138 24.46 23.16 -2.63
CA THR A 138 25.41 22.08 -2.95
C THR A 138 24.74 20.74 -2.65
N LEU A 139 24.17 20.13 -3.68
CA LEU A 139 23.71 18.76 -3.65
C LEU A 139 24.77 17.81 -4.23
N PRO A 140 24.73 16.54 -3.83
CA PRO A 140 25.55 15.49 -4.43
C PRO A 140 25.19 15.23 -5.90
N ASN A 141 26.16 14.75 -6.67
CA ASN A 141 25.88 14.14 -7.96
C ASN A 141 25.47 12.66 -7.80
N THR A 142 24.82 12.11 -8.82
CA THR A 142 24.31 10.73 -8.83
C THR A 142 24.62 10.04 -10.16
N SER A 143 25.08 8.80 -10.08
CA SER A 143 25.14 7.87 -11.22
C SER A 143 23.78 7.19 -11.34
N ILE A 144 23.03 7.47 -12.41
CA ILE A 144 21.67 6.95 -12.60
C ILE A 144 21.75 5.61 -13.34
N ILE A 145 21.45 4.52 -12.65
CA ILE A 145 21.53 3.16 -13.18
C ILE A 145 20.15 2.69 -13.65
N ILE A 146 20.04 2.32 -14.92
CA ILE A 146 18.82 1.76 -15.53
C ILE A 146 19.13 0.34 -16.01
N PRO A 147 18.77 -0.72 -15.26
CA PRO A 147 18.81 -2.08 -15.76
C PRO A 147 17.65 -2.30 -16.74
N PHE A 148 17.92 -2.94 -17.88
CA PHE A 148 16.89 -3.27 -18.87
C PHE A 148 17.15 -4.64 -19.52
N HIS A 149 16.08 -5.35 -19.86
CA HIS A 149 16.17 -6.64 -20.55
C HIS A 149 15.02 -6.78 -21.54
N ASN A 150 15.33 -6.76 -22.84
CA ASN A 150 14.34 -6.78 -23.93
C ASN A 150 13.22 -5.71 -23.76
N GLU A 151 13.60 -4.52 -23.31
CA GLU A 151 12.67 -3.40 -23.10
C GLU A 151 12.36 -2.67 -24.41
N GLY A 152 11.13 -2.18 -24.56
CA GLY A 152 10.68 -1.45 -25.74
C GLY A 152 11.53 -0.20 -26.02
N TRP A 153 11.93 0.00 -27.28
CA TRP A 153 12.83 1.10 -27.65
C TRP A 153 12.29 2.47 -27.24
N THR A 154 10.99 2.72 -27.44
CA THR A 154 10.36 4.00 -27.10
C THR A 154 10.01 4.16 -25.62
N SER A 155 9.89 3.08 -24.83
CA SER A 155 9.80 3.20 -23.37
C SER A 155 11.17 3.54 -22.78
N LEU A 156 12.22 2.82 -23.18
CA LEU A 156 13.59 3.06 -22.72
C LEU A 156 14.08 4.48 -23.06
N LEU A 157 13.92 4.92 -24.32
CA LEU A 157 14.29 6.29 -24.71
C LEU A 157 13.50 7.35 -23.94
N ARG A 158 12.21 7.13 -23.68
CA ARG A 158 11.37 8.08 -22.91
C ARG A 158 11.86 8.21 -21.47
N THR A 159 12.31 7.12 -20.85
CA THR A 159 12.99 7.16 -19.54
C THR A 159 14.24 8.04 -19.60
N ILE A 160 15.12 7.83 -20.59
CA ILE A 160 16.36 8.60 -20.76
C ILE A 160 16.08 10.10 -21.01
N HIS A 161 15.19 10.43 -21.95
CA HIS A 161 14.77 11.81 -22.21
C HIS A 161 14.15 12.46 -20.96
N SER A 162 13.36 11.71 -20.17
CA SER A 162 12.78 12.25 -18.94
C SER A 162 13.81 12.60 -17.88
N ILE A 163 14.90 11.83 -17.79
CA ILE A 163 16.01 12.09 -16.87
C ILE A 163 16.80 13.31 -17.33
N ILE A 164 17.25 13.33 -18.59
CA ILE A 164 18.04 14.44 -19.16
C ILE A 164 17.26 15.77 -19.08
N ASN A 165 15.99 15.77 -19.47
CA ASN A 165 15.22 17.02 -19.57
C ASN A 165 14.66 17.51 -18.22
N ARG A 166 14.73 16.71 -17.14
CA ARG A 166 14.14 17.07 -15.82
C ARG A 166 15.08 16.89 -14.62
N THR A 167 16.35 16.59 -14.84
CA THR A 167 17.39 16.54 -13.81
C THR A 167 18.44 17.62 -14.12
N PRO A 168 18.82 18.49 -13.18
CA PRO A 168 19.86 19.48 -13.43
C PRO A 168 21.21 18.81 -13.77
N ASP A 169 21.83 19.19 -14.88
CA ASP A 169 23.09 18.62 -15.39
C ASP A 169 24.18 18.46 -14.31
N SER A 170 24.31 19.45 -13.42
CA SER A 170 25.29 19.45 -12.34
C SER A 170 25.12 18.32 -11.31
N LEU A 171 23.95 17.69 -11.28
CA LEU A 171 23.61 16.57 -10.39
C LEU A 171 23.70 15.21 -11.09
N ILE A 172 23.76 15.15 -12.41
CA ILE A 172 24.03 13.90 -13.13
C ILE A 172 25.55 13.71 -13.18
N ALA A 173 26.05 12.64 -12.54
CA ALA A 173 27.43 12.20 -12.78
C ALA A 173 27.52 11.47 -14.12
N GLU A 174 26.56 10.57 -14.37
CA GLU A 174 26.45 9.70 -15.53
C GLU A 174 25.05 9.05 -15.56
N ILE A 175 24.58 8.65 -16.75
CA ILE A 175 23.43 7.76 -16.92
C ILE A 175 23.96 6.44 -17.47
N ILE A 176 23.88 5.38 -16.68
CA ILE A 176 24.39 4.06 -17.04
C ILE A 176 23.20 3.18 -17.42
N LEU A 177 23.14 2.82 -18.71
CA LEU A 177 22.24 1.78 -19.19
C LEU A 177 22.91 0.44 -18.91
N VAL A 178 22.49 -0.23 -17.85
CA VAL A 178 23.23 -1.32 -17.23
C VAL A 178 22.75 -2.68 -17.74
N ASP A 179 23.56 -3.24 -18.63
CA ASP A 179 23.87 -4.67 -18.68
C ASP A 179 25.24 -4.87 -17.98
N ASP A 180 25.30 -4.61 -16.66
CA ASP A 180 26.48 -4.59 -15.74
C ASP A 180 27.64 -3.58 -16.08
N PHE A 181 28.25 -2.77 -15.18
CA PHE A 181 28.08 -2.45 -13.75
C PHE A 181 28.91 -1.17 -13.36
N SER A 182 28.78 -0.63 -12.12
CA SER A 182 29.69 0.37 -11.46
C SER A 182 29.76 1.83 -12.03
N ASP A 183 30.18 2.91 -11.32
CA ASP A 183 30.23 3.26 -9.87
C ASP A 183 30.51 4.78 -9.58
N ARG A 184 29.65 5.56 -8.86
CA ARG A 184 30.02 6.65 -7.88
C ARG A 184 28.85 7.34 -7.10
N ASP A 185 29.17 8.30 -6.20
CA ASP A 185 28.46 8.60 -4.91
C ASP A 185 28.02 10.07 -4.68
N GLN A 186 26.83 10.29 -4.09
CA GLN A 186 26.62 10.81 -2.71
C GLN A 186 25.10 10.94 -2.32
N ILE A 187 24.78 11.03 -1.02
CA ILE A 187 23.44 11.40 -0.46
C ILE A 187 23.64 12.45 0.65
N ALA A 188 22.93 13.57 0.58
CA ALA A 188 23.38 14.85 1.17
C ALA A 188 23.31 15.02 2.71
N LEU A 189 22.37 14.35 3.41
CA LEU A 189 22.04 14.68 4.82
C LEU A 189 22.34 13.54 5.81
N ASN A 190 22.09 12.29 5.42
CA ASN A 190 22.50 11.11 6.18
C ASN A 190 22.81 9.98 5.18
N HIS A 191 24.09 9.64 5.06
CA HIS A 191 24.57 8.67 4.09
C HIS A 191 24.01 7.24 4.28
N LYS A 192 23.45 6.92 5.45
CA LYS A 192 22.81 5.62 5.73
C LYS A 192 21.33 5.54 5.38
N THR A 193 20.83 6.54 4.65
CA THR A 193 19.42 6.63 4.26
C THR A 193 19.22 6.12 2.85
N ILE A 194 18.20 5.29 2.64
CA ILE A 194 17.63 5.07 1.31
C ILE A 194 16.39 5.97 1.15
N VAL A 195 16.26 6.61 0.00
CA VAL A 195 15.07 7.39 -0.35
C VAL A 195 14.40 6.81 -1.59
N CYS A 196 13.06 6.72 -1.56
CA CYS A 196 12.24 6.28 -2.69
C CYS A 196 11.34 7.43 -3.16
N PRO A 197 11.15 7.63 -4.48
CA PRO A 197 10.14 8.52 -5.00
C PRO A 197 8.74 7.91 -4.82
N MET A 198 7.69 8.72 -4.93
CA MET A 198 6.36 8.22 -5.22
C MET A 198 6.38 7.53 -6.59
N ILE A 199 5.86 6.31 -6.66
CA ILE A 199 5.79 5.55 -7.90
C ILE A 199 4.38 5.68 -8.46
N ASP A 200 4.27 6.45 -9.53
CA ASP A 200 3.00 6.73 -10.21
C ASP A 200 2.72 5.69 -11.30
N VAL A 201 1.44 5.52 -11.62
CA VAL A 201 1.00 4.58 -12.66
C VAL A 201 1.11 5.27 -14.01
N ILE A 202 1.81 4.63 -14.94
CA ILE A 202 1.56 4.81 -16.36
C ILE A 202 0.74 3.61 -16.83
N ASP A 203 -0.50 3.85 -17.24
CA ASP A 203 -1.40 2.78 -17.67
C ASP A 203 -0.81 1.99 -18.86
N HIS A 204 -0.89 0.67 -18.81
CA HIS A 204 -0.24 -0.21 -19.80
C HIS A 204 -0.93 -0.24 -21.17
N ASN A 205 -2.14 0.32 -21.29
CA ASN A 205 -2.92 0.35 -22.51
C ASN A 205 -2.89 1.76 -23.14
N HIS A 206 -3.38 2.76 -22.43
CA HIS A 206 -3.53 4.14 -22.90
C HIS A 206 -2.46 5.11 -22.39
N PHE A 207 -1.46 4.66 -21.62
CA PHE A 207 -0.33 5.48 -21.16
C PHE A 207 -0.71 6.74 -20.36
N GLY A 208 -1.90 6.76 -19.78
CA GLY A 208 -2.35 7.81 -18.87
C GLY A 208 -1.49 7.81 -17.60
N TYR A 209 -1.19 8.98 -17.06
CA TYR A 209 -0.36 9.15 -15.86
C TYR A 209 -1.22 9.55 -14.67
N GLU A 210 -1.22 8.74 -13.62
CA GLU A 210 -1.99 8.97 -12.40
C GLU A 210 -1.27 8.47 -11.14
N ALA A 211 -1.64 9.00 -9.98
CA ALA A 211 -1.16 8.47 -8.72
C ALA A 211 -1.74 7.07 -8.46
N GLN A 212 -0.95 6.19 -7.81
CA GLN A 212 -1.49 4.94 -7.29
C GLN A 212 -2.64 5.21 -6.32
N ALA A 213 -3.64 4.31 -6.27
CA ALA A 213 -4.74 4.39 -5.32
C ALA A 213 -4.23 4.61 -3.88
N GLY A 214 -4.75 5.63 -3.19
CA GLY A 214 -4.29 6.04 -1.85
C GLY A 214 -3.02 6.90 -1.79
N ASP A 215 -2.38 7.20 -2.93
CA ASP A 215 -1.18 8.05 -3.06
C ASP A 215 -0.05 7.71 -2.06
N ALA A 216 0.23 8.58 -1.09
CA ALA A 216 1.23 8.37 -0.05
C ALA A 216 0.82 7.24 0.91
N MET A 217 1.41 6.06 0.71
CA MET A 217 1.18 4.87 1.53
C MET A 217 2.53 4.20 1.89
N ARG A 218 2.60 3.57 3.05
CA ARG A 218 3.78 2.80 3.50
C ARG A 218 3.83 1.46 2.81
N GLY A 219 5.02 1.06 2.35
CA GLY A 219 5.23 -0.28 1.79
C GLY A 219 5.36 -1.36 2.87
N ALA A 220 4.75 -2.51 2.60
CA ALA A 220 4.55 -3.62 3.53
C ALA A 220 4.50 -4.97 2.77
N PHE A 221 4.16 -6.05 3.47
CA PHE A 221 4.01 -7.39 2.89
C PHE A 221 2.88 -8.17 3.57
N ASP A 222 2.34 -9.17 2.87
CA ASP A 222 1.62 -10.29 3.51
C ASP A 222 2.59 -11.46 3.82
N TRP A 223 2.13 -12.44 4.57
CA TRP A 223 2.94 -13.62 4.95
C TRP A 223 3.08 -14.66 3.83
N GLU A 224 2.65 -14.35 2.60
CA GLU A 224 3.11 -15.03 1.38
C GLU A 224 4.23 -14.24 0.67
N MET A 225 4.71 -13.16 1.28
CA MET A 225 5.71 -12.22 0.74
C MET A 225 5.28 -11.51 -0.55
N TYR A 226 3.98 -11.27 -0.74
CA TYR A 226 3.53 -10.29 -1.74
C TYR A 226 3.62 -8.87 -1.17
N TYR A 227 4.19 -7.95 -1.95
CA TYR A 227 4.28 -6.55 -1.60
C TYR A 227 2.89 -5.94 -1.44
N LYS A 228 2.73 -5.09 -0.42
CA LYS A 228 1.48 -4.38 -0.09
C LYS A 228 1.78 -2.90 0.14
N ARG A 229 0.74 -2.09 0.00
CA ARG A 229 0.72 -0.69 0.46
C ARG A 229 -0.32 -0.58 1.57
N ILE A 230 0.06 -0.02 2.71
CA ILE A 230 -0.83 0.24 3.85
C ILE A 230 -0.88 1.75 4.15
N PRO A 231 -2.03 2.30 4.58
CA PRO A 231 -2.16 3.74 4.80
C PRO A 231 -1.28 4.19 5.96
N ILE A 232 -0.74 5.41 5.89
CA ILE A 232 0.11 5.99 6.92
C ILE A 232 -0.71 6.15 8.22
N PRO A 233 -0.35 5.47 9.34
CA PRO A 233 -1.02 5.62 10.62
C PRO A 233 -1.07 7.09 11.07
N PRO A 234 -2.17 7.59 11.67
CA PRO A 234 -2.28 8.99 12.08
C PRO A 234 -1.13 9.50 12.97
N GLU A 235 -0.58 8.62 13.81
CA GLU A 235 0.58 8.90 14.68
C GLU A 235 1.92 9.05 13.93
N LEU A 236 2.00 8.64 12.67
CA LEU A 236 3.17 8.78 11.79
C LEU A 236 2.96 9.85 10.69
N GLN A 237 1.78 10.47 10.61
CA GLN A 237 1.52 11.53 9.63
C GLN A 237 2.32 12.80 10.02
N ARG A 238 3.04 13.36 9.05
CA ARG A 238 3.80 14.61 9.20
C ARG A 238 2.84 15.80 9.23
N ALA A 239 3.27 16.89 9.90
CA ALA A 239 2.50 18.14 9.94
C ALA A 239 2.36 18.79 8.54
N ASP A 240 3.39 18.64 7.70
CA ASP A 240 3.32 18.90 6.26
C ASP A 240 3.24 17.55 5.53
N PRO A 241 2.13 17.22 4.86
CA PRO A 241 1.98 15.96 4.10
C PRO A 241 2.98 15.78 2.95
N SER A 242 3.72 16.83 2.58
CA SER A 242 4.78 16.76 1.57
C SER A 242 6.17 16.39 2.09
N ASP A 243 6.35 16.32 3.42
CA ASP A 243 7.62 15.91 4.03
C ASP A 243 7.87 14.39 3.90
N PRO A 244 9.14 13.94 3.82
CA PRO A 244 9.47 12.53 3.79
C PRO A 244 8.92 11.74 5.01
N PHE A 245 8.38 10.56 4.72
CA PHE A 245 7.84 9.64 5.73
C PHE A 245 8.55 8.29 5.70
N GLU A 246 8.62 7.61 6.84
CA GLU A 246 9.33 6.33 6.98
C GLU A 246 8.53 5.20 6.33
N SER A 247 9.20 4.36 5.54
CA SER A 247 8.59 3.21 4.85
C SER A 247 9.29 1.90 5.28
N PRO A 248 8.55 0.87 5.76
CA PRO A 248 9.16 -0.39 6.18
C PRO A 248 9.80 -1.19 5.06
N VAL A 249 9.18 -1.20 3.87
CA VAL A 249 9.63 -1.95 2.69
C VAL A 249 9.46 -1.11 1.42
N MET A 250 10.49 -1.01 0.58
CA MET A 250 10.38 -0.34 -0.72
C MET A 250 9.68 -1.24 -1.76
N ALA A 251 9.14 -0.63 -2.82
CA ALA A 251 8.61 -1.40 -3.96
C ALA A 251 9.71 -2.15 -4.75
N GLY A 252 10.95 -1.64 -4.74
CA GLY A 252 12.15 -2.27 -5.31
C GLY A 252 12.79 -1.48 -6.44
N GLY A 253 12.10 -1.29 -7.56
CA GLY A 253 12.71 -0.81 -8.81
C GLY A 253 13.15 0.66 -8.87
N LEU A 254 12.77 1.49 -7.89
CA LEU A 254 13.07 2.94 -7.88
C LEU A 254 13.46 3.39 -6.47
N PHE A 255 14.75 3.67 -6.27
CA PHE A 255 15.29 4.24 -5.03
C PHE A 255 16.66 4.89 -5.30
N ALA A 256 17.09 5.76 -4.39
CA ALA A 256 18.45 6.27 -4.34
C ALA A 256 19.11 5.84 -3.03
N VAL A 257 20.33 5.33 -3.12
CA VAL A 257 21.19 4.91 -2.00
C VAL A 257 22.58 5.50 -2.18
N ASN A 258 23.23 5.85 -1.06
CA ASN A 258 24.65 6.18 -1.09
C ASN A 258 25.43 4.92 -1.49
N ARG A 259 26.16 4.93 -2.59
CA ARG A 259 26.90 3.77 -3.11
C ARG A 259 27.87 3.20 -2.06
N LYS A 260 28.58 4.02 -1.28
CA LYS A 260 29.42 3.50 -0.18
C LYS A 260 28.58 2.73 0.84
N TRP A 261 27.43 3.26 1.25
CA TRP A 261 26.50 2.56 2.15
C TRP A 261 25.90 1.30 1.54
N PHE A 262 25.56 1.29 0.26
CA PHE A 262 25.09 0.10 -0.46
C PHE A 262 26.13 -1.03 -0.40
N TRP A 263 27.41 -0.70 -0.58
CA TRP A 263 28.50 -1.67 -0.45
C TRP A 263 28.86 -2.04 1.00
N GLU A 264 28.70 -1.11 1.96
CA GLU A 264 28.76 -1.45 3.39
C GLU A 264 27.66 -2.45 3.77
N LEU A 265 26.48 -2.37 3.15
CA LEU A 265 25.40 -3.37 3.28
C LEU A 265 25.63 -4.66 2.46
N GLY A 266 26.74 -4.77 1.73
CA GLY A 266 27.07 -5.91 0.87
C GLY A 266 26.24 -6.03 -0.40
N GLY A 267 25.61 -4.94 -0.85
CA GLY A 267 24.74 -4.92 -2.03
C GLY A 267 23.51 -5.83 -1.90
N TYR A 268 23.12 -6.48 -2.99
CA TYR A 268 22.14 -7.56 -3.00
C TYR A 268 22.81 -8.93 -2.82
N ASP A 269 22.07 -9.91 -2.30
CA ASP A 269 22.53 -11.29 -2.24
C ASP A 269 22.69 -11.87 -3.66
N PRO A 270 23.91 -12.24 -4.10
CA PRO A 270 24.16 -12.74 -5.46
C PRO A 270 23.56 -14.13 -5.71
N GLY A 271 22.99 -14.79 -4.69
CA GLY A 271 22.21 -16.01 -4.86
C GLY A 271 20.73 -15.79 -5.21
N LEU A 272 20.26 -14.53 -5.22
CA LEU A 272 18.96 -14.14 -5.73
C LEU A 272 18.95 -14.22 -7.27
N GLU A 273 17.93 -14.86 -7.83
CA GLU A 273 17.77 -15.02 -9.28
C GLU A 273 16.79 -13.99 -9.84
N ILE A 274 17.05 -13.44 -11.03
CA ILE A 274 16.10 -12.78 -11.96
C ILE A 274 15.11 -11.76 -11.37
N TRP A 275 14.15 -12.17 -10.54
CA TRP A 275 13.12 -11.30 -9.98
C TRP A 275 12.59 -11.75 -8.61
N GLY A 276 12.46 -10.78 -7.70
CA GLY A 276 11.71 -10.84 -6.46
C GLY A 276 12.52 -11.37 -5.27
N GLY A 277 12.49 -10.65 -4.16
CA GLY A 277 13.25 -10.90 -2.94
C GLY A 277 14.20 -9.76 -2.60
N GLU A 278 14.81 -9.14 -3.61
CA GLU A 278 15.79 -8.06 -3.50
C GLU A 278 15.25 -6.84 -2.74
N GLN A 279 13.99 -6.47 -2.98
CA GLN A 279 13.34 -5.34 -2.31
C GLN A 279 13.17 -5.58 -0.81
N TYR A 280 12.88 -6.82 -0.39
CA TYR A 280 12.79 -7.18 1.02
C TYR A 280 14.16 -7.24 1.67
N GLU A 281 15.12 -7.86 0.98
CA GLU A 281 16.48 -8.00 1.47
C GLU A 281 17.11 -6.64 1.80
N ILE A 282 17.07 -5.68 0.87
CA ILE A 282 17.67 -4.36 1.08
C ILE A 282 16.88 -3.54 2.11
N SER A 283 15.55 -3.67 2.16
CA SER A 283 14.72 -3.02 3.17
C SER A 283 15.07 -3.48 4.59
N PHE A 284 15.21 -4.80 4.78
CA PHE A 284 15.59 -5.40 6.06
C PHE A 284 17.03 -5.04 6.43
N LYS A 285 17.98 -5.11 5.48
CA LYS A 285 19.37 -4.65 5.66
C LYS A 285 19.44 -3.22 6.17
N VAL A 286 18.79 -2.26 5.49
CA VAL A 286 18.84 -0.84 5.84
C VAL A 286 18.33 -0.62 7.27
N TRP A 287 17.13 -1.11 7.59
CA TRP A 287 16.53 -0.88 8.90
C TRP A 287 17.26 -1.62 10.03
N MET A 288 17.54 -2.90 9.86
CA MET A 288 18.12 -3.73 10.93
C MET A 288 19.59 -3.40 11.20
N CYS A 289 20.33 -2.93 10.19
CA CYS A 289 21.76 -2.62 10.29
C CYS A 289 22.08 -1.13 10.52
N GLY A 290 21.07 -0.32 10.92
CA GLY A 290 21.27 1.03 11.45
C GLY A 290 21.23 2.18 10.43
N GLY A 291 20.59 1.97 9.29
CA GLY A 291 20.13 3.02 8.39
C GLY A 291 18.65 3.36 8.61
N GLY A 292 18.04 3.99 7.60
CA GLY A 292 16.59 4.26 7.56
C GLY A 292 16.11 4.41 6.11
N MET A 293 14.81 4.24 5.90
CA MET A 293 14.22 4.26 4.55
C MET A 293 12.99 5.15 4.50
N TYR A 294 12.95 6.05 3.53
CA TYR A 294 11.93 7.10 3.44
C TYR A 294 11.36 7.22 2.04
N ASP A 295 10.05 7.36 1.98
CA ASP A 295 9.31 7.75 0.79
C ASP A 295 9.23 9.28 0.75
N VAL A 296 9.47 9.89 -0.42
CA VAL A 296 9.61 11.35 -0.59
C VAL A 296 8.48 11.91 -1.47
N PRO A 297 7.40 12.50 -0.90
CA PRO A 297 6.22 12.93 -1.66
C PRO A 297 6.48 13.93 -2.79
N CYS A 298 7.51 14.77 -2.66
CA CYS A 298 7.89 15.76 -3.67
C CYS A 298 8.76 15.21 -4.82
N SER A 299 9.21 13.96 -4.74
CA SER A 299 9.86 13.25 -5.84
C SER A 299 8.90 12.20 -6.38
N ARG A 300 8.55 12.27 -7.67
CA ARG A 300 7.55 11.38 -8.28
C ARG A 300 8.06 10.86 -9.61
N VAL A 301 7.88 9.56 -9.86
CA VAL A 301 8.36 8.87 -11.07
C VAL A 301 7.26 7.93 -11.56
N GLY A 302 6.88 8.05 -12.83
CA GLY A 302 5.89 7.16 -13.44
C GLY A 302 6.50 5.82 -13.85
N HIS A 303 5.77 4.74 -13.60
CA HIS A 303 6.16 3.37 -13.91
C HIS A 303 5.05 2.64 -14.69
N ILE A 304 5.42 1.93 -15.75
CA ILE A 304 4.46 1.12 -16.54
C ILE A 304 4.25 -0.23 -15.86
N TYR A 305 3.09 -0.41 -15.24
CA TYR A 305 2.71 -1.69 -14.64
C TYR A 305 2.21 -2.65 -15.72
N ARG A 306 3.06 -3.59 -16.17
CA ARG A 306 2.75 -4.52 -17.26
C ARG A 306 1.48 -5.35 -16.98
N LYS A 307 0.67 -5.57 -18.03
CA LYS A 307 -0.50 -6.48 -18.05
C LYS A 307 -0.10 -7.94 -17.76
N TYR A 308 1.09 -8.34 -18.20
CA TYR A 308 1.72 -9.64 -17.92
C TYR A 308 3.24 -9.56 -18.10
N VAL A 309 3.97 -10.57 -17.62
CA VAL A 309 5.42 -10.70 -17.83
C VAL A 309 5.68 -11.29 -19.23
N PRO A 310 6.34 -10.58 -20.16
CA PRO A 310 6.50 -11.05 -21.55
C PRO A 310 7.71 -11.99 -21.74
N TYR A 311 8.73 -11.88 -20.88
CA TYR A 311 9.96 -12.65 -20.99
C TYR A 311 9.83 -14.05 -20.38
N LYS A 312 10.54 -15.02 -20.97
CA LYS A 312 10.60 -16.39 -20.44
C LYS A 312 11.59 -16.46 -19.28
N VAL A 313 11.10 -16.87 -18.12
CA VAL A 313 11.96 -17.22 -16.98
C VAL A 313 12.61 -18.59 -17.27
N PRO A 314 13.94 -18.74 -17.18
CA PRO A 314 14.64 -20.01 -17.34
C PRO A 314 14.13 -21.12 -16.40
N SER A 315 14.11 -22.35 -16.91
CA SER A 315 13.70 -23.53 -16.15
C SER A 315 14.62 -23.76 -14.96
N GLY A 316 14.06 -23.79 -13.75
CA GLY A 316 14.79 -23.98 -12.50
C GLY A 316 14.93 -22.70 -11.65
N THR A 317 14.69 -21.52 -12.25
CA THR A 317 14.58 -20.27 -11.48
C THR A 317 13.34 -20.31 -10.59
N SER A 318 13.44 -19.85 -9.34
CA SER A 318 12.31 -19.88 -8.42
C SER A 318 12.27 -18.67 -7.48
N LEU A 319 11.21 -17.86 -7.62
CA LEU A 319 10.83 -16.83 -6.64
C LEU A 319 10.78 -17.39 -5.21
N ALA A 320 10.28 -18.62 -5.04
CA ALA A 320 10.24 -19.29 -3.75
C ALA A 320 11.65 -19.49 -3.15
N ARG A 321 12.67 -19.71 -3.99
CA ARG A 321 14.06 -19.83 -3.53
C ARG A 321 14.57 -18.49 -3.04
N ASN A 322 14.37 -17.43 -3.81
CA ASN A 322 14.76 -16.07 -3.41
C ASN A 322 14.11 -15.65 -2.09
N LEU A 323 12.79 -15.78 -2.00
CA LEU A 323 12.03 -15.47 -0.78
C LEU A 323 12.49 -16.31 0.40
N LYS A 324 12.80 -17.60 0.20
CA LYS A 324 13.37 -18.44 1.27
C LYS A 324 14.78 -18.00 1.68
N ARG A 325 15.66 -17.60 0.76
CA ARG A 325 17.00 -17.07 1.07
C ARG A 325 16.89 -15.81 1.95
N VAL A 326 15.97 -14.91 1.61
CA VAL A 326 15.69 -13.71 2.42
C VAL A 326 15.13 -14.09 3.79
N ALA A 327 14.13 -14.98 3.85
CA ALA A 327 13.51 -15.41 5.10
C ALA A 327 14.51 -16.07 6.07
N GLU A 328 15.27 -17.06 5.58
CA GLU A 328 16.28 -17.78 6.36
C GLU A 328 17.44 -16.91 6.84
N THR A 329 17.71 -15.79 6.17
CA THR A 329 18.82 -14.88 6.50
C THR A 329 18.38 -13.73 7.41
N TRP A 330 17.20 -13.16 7.18
CA TRP A 330 16.78 -11.88 7.76
C TRP A 330 15.54 -11.95 8.64
N MET A 331 14.67 -12.97 8.52
CA MET A 331 13.35 -12.98 9.18
C MET A 331 13.27 -13.76 10.50
N ASP A 332 14.36 -14.40 10.93
CA ASP A 332 14.47 -15.14 12.20
C ASP A 332 13.29 -16.12 12.40
N GLU A 333 12.66 -16.14 13.59
CA GLU A 333 11.51 -17.01 13.86
C GLU A 333 10.27 -16.72 13.00
N PHE A 334 10.21 -15.55 12.34
CA PHE A 334 9.05 -15.15 11.54
C PHE A 334 9.01 -15.80 10.15
N ALA A 335 10.10 -16.42 9.69
CA ALA A 335 10.11 -17.25 8.48
C ALA A 335 9.08 -18.40 8.56
N GLU A 336 8.81 -18.89 9.77
CA GLU A 336 7.83 -19.95 10.05
C GLU A 336 6.39 -19.56 9.61
N TYR A 337 6.00 -18.29 9.70
CA TYR A 337 4.67 -17.83 9.26
C TYR A 337 4.49 -17.84 7.74
N ILE A 338 5.59 -17.80 6.98
CA ILE A 338 5.60 -18.06 5.54
C ILE A 338 5.42 -19.55 5.30
N TYR A 339 6.17 -20.39 6.01
CA TYR A 339 6.14 -21.85 5.85
C TYR A 339 4.84 -22.52 6.31
N GLN A 340 4.00 -21.81 7.08
CA GLN A 340 2.63 -22.21 7.40
C GLN A 340 1.66 -21.99 6.22
N ARG A 341 1.92 -20.98 5.38
CA ARG A 341 1.12 -20.65 4.18
C ARG A 341 1.66 -21.28 2.90
N ARG A 342 2.96 -21.57 2.88
CA ARG A 342 3.70 -22.20 1.78
C ARG A 342 4.53 -23.40 2.31
N PRO A 343 3.89 -24.52 2.68
CA PRO A 343 4.59 -25.68 3.25
C PRO A 343 5.69 -26.25 2.34
N GLU A 344 5.54 -26.10 1.02
CA GLU A 344 6.51 -26.50 0.02
C GLU A 344 7.88 -25.80 0.17
N TYR A 345 7.91 -24.61 0.78
CA TYR A 345 9.16 -23.88 1.04
C TYR A 345 10.03 -24.62 2.07
N ARG A 346 9.48 -25.45 2.96
CA ARG A 346 10.28 -26.15 3.99
C ARG A 346 11.35 -27.04 3.39
N HIS A 347 10.99 -27.79 2.34
CA HIS A 347 11.87 -28.74 1.67
C HIS A 347 12.68 -28.13 0.51
N LEU A 348 12.38 -26.89 0.11
CA LEU A 348 13.14 -26.17 -0.90
C LEU A 348 14.56 -25.84 -0.42
N SER A 349 15.59 -26.15 -1.21
CA SER A 349 16.96 -25.73 -0.92
C SER A 349 17.13 -24.24 -1.16
N THR A 350 17.75 -23.52 -0.22
CA THR A 350 18.18 -22.13 -0.39
C THR A 350 19.43 -21.99 -1.27
N GLY A 351 20.17 -23.07 -1.51
CA GLY A 351 21.61 -22.97 -1.79
C GLY A 351 22.38 -22.47 -0.56
N ASP A 352 23.65 -22.09 -0.75
CA ASP A 352 24.47 -21.56 0.34
C ASP A 352 24.08 -20.10 0.69
N ILE A 353 23.88 -19.86 1.99
CA ILE A 353 23.56 -18.56 2.59
C ILE A 353 24.54 -18.20 3.72
N SER A 354 25.65 -18.94 3.85
CA SER A 354 26.63 -18.77 4.92
C SER A 354 27.22 -17.36 4.91
N ALA A 355 27.67 -16.89 3.75
CA ALA A 355 28.19 -15.53 3.57
C ALA A 355 27.18 -14.43 3.96
N GLN A 356 25.89 -14.62 3.66
CA GLN A 356 24.84 -13.66 4.04
C GLN A 356 24.58 -13.65 5.55
N LYS A 357 24.57 -14.84 6.18
CA LYS A 357 24.47 -14.98 7.64
C LYS A 357 25.70 -14.43 8.37
N GLU A 358 26.89 -14.48 7.76
CA GLU A 358 28.11 -13.86 8.28
C GLU A 358 28.09 -12.33 8.11
N LEU A 359 27.66 -11.81 6.96
CA LEU A 359 27.47 -10.38 6.71
C LEU A 359 26.53 -9.75 7.74
N ARG A 360 25.37 -10.37 7.99
CA ARG A 360 24.40 -9.90 9.02
C ARG A 360 25.02 -9.84 10.41
N LYS A 361 25.84 -10.84 10.79
CA LYS A 361 26.58 -10.85 12.07
C LYS A 361 27.66 -9.76 12.12
N HIS A 362 28.42 -9.58 11.04
CA HIS A 362 29.50 -8.61 10.94
C HIS A 362 28.98 -7.17 11.09
N LEU A 363 27.86 -6.86 10.43
CA LEU A 363 27.17 -5.58 10.51
C LEU A 363 26.45 -5.33 11.85
N LYS A 364 26.41 -6.33 12.75
CA LYS A 364 25.77 -6.26 14.08
C LYS A 364 24.30 -5.83 14.00
N CYS A 365 23.60 -6.31 12.97
CA CYS A 365 22.21 -5.95 12.74
C CYS A 365 21.30 -6.47 13.87
N LYS A 366 20.18 -5.78 14.06
CA LYS A 366 19.13 -6.15 15.01
C LYS A 366 18.40 -7.44 14.57
N ASP A 367 17.55 -7.97 15.44
CA ASP A 367 16.66 -9.09 15.10
C ASP A 367 15.43 -8.62 14.30
N PHE A 368 14.78 -9.54 13.61
CA PHE A 368 13.57 -9.25 12.85
C PHE A 368 12.40 -8.88 13.75
N LYS A 369 12.41 -9.38 14.99
CA LYS A 369 11.47 -9.02 16.04
C LYS A 369 11.51 -7.51 16.34
N TRP A 370 12.70 -6.91 16.42
CA TRP A 370 12.83 -5.45 16.53
C TRP A 370 12.29 -4.75 15.27
N PHE A 371 12.57 -5.24 14.06
CA PHE A 371 12.02 -4.65 12.83
C PHE A 371 10.48 -4.64 12.86
N MET A 372 9.86 -5.76 13.20
CA MET A 372 8.40 -5.88 13.33
C MET A 372 7.82 -5.07 14.50
N ALA A 373 8.58 -4.78 15.56
CA ALA A 373 8.11 -4.03 16.72
C ALA A 373 8.36 -2.51 16.64
N ALA A 374 9.39 -2.07 15.92
CA ALA A 374 9.81 -0.67 15.85
C ALA A 374 9.52 -0.01 14.50
N VAL A 375 9.63 -0.76 13.39
CA VAL A 375 9.51 -0.21 12.02
C VAL A 375 8.18 -0.61 11.38
N ALA A 376 7.86 -1.91 11.41
CA ALA A 376 6.71 -2.53 10.74
C ALA A 376 5.57 -2.91 11.71
N TRP A 377 5.44 -2.20 12.83
CA TRP A 377 4.49 -2.47 13.92
C TRP A 377 3.02 -2.33 13.51
N ASP A 378 2.74 -1.60 12.43
CA ASP A 378 1.44 -1.44 11.79
C ASP A 378 1.10 -2.57 10.80
N VAL A 379 2.09 -3.29 10.27
CA VAL A 379 1.86 -4.39 9.30
C VAL A 379 0.97 -5.50 9.88
N PRO A 380 1.15 -6.00 11.13
CA PRO A 380 0.28 -7.01 11.72
C PRO A 380 -1.19 -6.58 11.88
N LYS A 381 -1.51 -5.28 11.86
CA LYS A 381 -2.91 -4.80 11.87
C LYS A 381 -3.64 -5.19 10.58
N TYR A 382 -2.93 -5.22 9.46
CA TYR A 382 -3.45 -5.55 8.13
C TYR A 382 -3.16 -7.00 7.73
N TYR A 383 -1.98 -7.52 8.09
CA TYR A 383 -1.52 -8.87 7.75
C TYR A 383 -0.94 -9.52 9.02
N PRO A 384 -1.79 -10.03 9.94
CA PRO A 384 -1.32 -10.65 11.17
C PRO A 384 -0.60 -11.98 10.87
N PRO A 385 0.50 -12.30 11.59
CA PRO A 385 1.24 -13.55 11.39
C PRO A 385 0.35 -14.80 11.54
N VAL A 386 -0.48 -14.79 12.59
CA VAL A 386 -1.55 -15.77 12.82
C VAL A 386 -2.88 -15.05 12.64
N GLU A 387 -3.70 -15.51 11.70
CA GLU A 387 -4.99 -14.88 11.41
C GLU A 387 -6.04 -15.26 12.46
N PRO A 388 -6.88 -14.32 12.92
CA PRO A 388 -7.99 -14.64 13.81
C PRO A 388 -8.98 -15.62 13.15
N PRO A 389 -9.67 -16.47 13.93
CA PRO A 389 -10.62 -17.43 13.39
C PRO A 389 -11.80 -16.74 12.68
N PRO A 390 -12.39 -17.37 11.65
CA PRO A 390 -13.56 -16.85 10.94
C PRO A 390 -14.81 -16.85 11.83
N ALA A 391 -15.80 -16.04 11.46
CA ALA A 391 -17.10 -16.01 12.11
C ALA A 391 -18.04 -17.13 11.61
N ALA A 392 -17.94 -17.51 10.34
CA ALA A 392 -18.69 -18.62 9.75
C ALA A 392 -17.97 -19.17 8.51
N TRP A 393 -18.22 -20.43 8.14
CA TRP A 393 -17.69 -21.04 6.91
C TRP A 393 -18.53 -22.25 6.44
N GLY A 394 -18.22 -22.74 5.23
CA GLY A 394 -18.88 -23.89 4.58
C GLY A 394 -19.88 -23.46 3.51
N GLU A 395 -20.89 -24.28 3.22
CA GLU A 395 -21.99 -23.87 2.33
C GLU A 395 -22.78 -22.67 2.89
N ILE A 396 -23.24 -21.77 2.00
CA ILE A 396 -24.23 -20.73 2.32
C ILE A 396 -25.54 -21.10 1.64
N ARG A 397 -26.54 -21.54 2.41
CA ARG A 397 -27.85 -21.97 1.91
C ARG A 397 -28.94 -20.94 2.15
N ASN A 398 -29.77 -20.66 1.15
CA ASN A 398 -30.97 -19.84 1.29
C ASN A 398 -32.14 -20.64 1.86
N VAL A 399 -32.91 -20.07 2.79
CA VAL A 399 -34.06 -20.76 3.43
C VAL A 399 -35.21 -20.99 2.44
N ALA A 400 -35.68 -19.94 1.75
CA ALA A 400 -36.82 -20.07 0.82
C ALA A 400 -36.52 -20.94 -0.41
N ALA A 401 -35.34 -20.77 -1.01
CA ALA A 401 -34.97 -21.50 -2.23
C ALA A 401 -34.53 -22.94 -1.97
N ASN A 402 -34.02 -23.24 -0.76
CA ASN A 402 -33.26 -24.46 -0.46
C ASN A 402 -32.13 -24.75 -1.48
N LEU A 403 -31.54 -23.67 -1.99
CA LEU A 403 -30.40 -23.65 -2.91
C LEU A 403 -29.20 -22.98 -2.21
N CYS A 404 -28.00 -23.25 -2.70
CA CYS A 404 -26.76 -22.73 -2.15
C CYS A 404 -26.17 -21.63 -3.05
N VAL A 405 -25.45 -20.68 -2.45
CA VAL A 405 -24.64 -19.72 -3.19
C VAL A 405 -23.57 -20.48 -3.97
N ASP A 406 -23.35 -20.11 -5.23
CA ASP A 406 -22.38 -20.74 -6.12
C ASP A 406 -21.68 -19.66 -6.95
N SER A 407 -20.34 -19.60 -6.89
CA SER A 407 -19.54 -18.59 -7.60
C SER A 407 -18.92 -19.08 -8.91
N LYS A 408 -19.12 -20.35 -9.30
CA LYS A 408 -18.56 -20.94 -10.55
C LYS A 408 -17.05 -20.77 -10.77
N HIS A 409 -16.25 -20.61 -9.71
CA HIS A 409 -14.82 -20.24 -9.83
C HIS A 409 -14.59 -18.90 -10.55
N GLY A 410 -15.60 -18.02 -10.56
CA GLY A 410 -15.57 -16.72 -11.23
C GLY A 410 -14.46 -15.79 -10.72
N ALA A 411 -14.09 -14.83 -11.57
CA ALA A 411 -13.14 -13.78 -11.28
C ALA A 411 -13.85 -12.45 -10.96
N THR A 412 -13.09 -11.38 -10.77
CA THR A 412 -13.57 -10.00 -10.60
C THR A 412 -14.66 -9.64 -11.62
N GLY A 413 -15.79 -9.16 -11.12
CA GLY A 413 -17.00 -8.83 -11.88
C GLY A 413 -18.03 -9.97 -12.03
N THR A 414 -17.76 -11.19 -11.54
CA THR A 414 -18.73 -12.30 -11.65
C THR A 414 -19.88 -12.12 -10.67
N GLU A 415 -21.13 -12.12 -11.14
CA GLU A 415 -22.33 -12.14 -10.29
C GLU A 415 -22.47 -13.47 -9.53
N LEU A 416 -22.82 -13.38 -8.25
CA LEU A 416 -23.21 -14.53 -7.44
C LEU A 416 -24.63 -14.99 -7.78
N ARG A 417 -24.83 -16.29 -7.69
CA ARG A 417 -26.06 -16.97 -8.10
C ARG A 417 -26.36 -18.14 -7.16
N LEU A 418 -27.59 -18.63 -7.23
CA LEU A 418 -27.99 -19.86 -6.56
C LEU A 418 -27.75 -21.07 -7.47
N ASP A 419 -27.33 -22.19 -6.89
CA ASP A 419 -27.40 -23.49 -7.55
C ASP A 419 -27.74 -24.63 -6.58
N ILE A 420 -27.88 -25.83 -7.11
CA ILE A 420 -28.16 -27.03 -6.30
C ILE A 420 -27.01 -27.24 -5.31
N CYS A 421 -27.32 -27.37 -4.02
CA CYS A 421 -26.32 -27.60 -2.98
C CYS A 421 -25.57 -28.92 -3.20
N VAL A 422 -24.25 -28.84 -3.38
CA VAL A 422 -23.35 -29.99 -3.56
C VAL A 422 -22.78 -30.39 -2.20
N LYS A 423 -22.99 -31.65 -1.79
CA LYS A 423 -22.40 -32.19 -0.56
C LYS A 423 -21.05 -32.84 -0.85
N ASP A 424 -20.12 -32.79 0.11
CA ASP A 424 -18.87 -33.54 0.04
C ASP A 424 -19.15 -35.03 -0.19
N GLY A 425 -18.62 -35.57 -1.30
CA GLY A 425 -18.78 -36.96 -1.71
C GLY A 425 -19.33 -37.16 -3.13
N SER A 426 -20.14 -36.24 -3.65
CA SER A 426 -20.35 -36.15 -5.11
C SER A 426 -19.12 -35.54 -5.77
N GLU A 427 -18.79 -35.99 -6.98
CA GLU A 427 -17.58 -35.57 -7.72
C GLU A 427 -17.37 -34.06 -7.64
N ARG A 428 -16.21 -33.64 -7.09
CA ARG A 428 -15.72 -32.25 -7.12
C ARG A 428 -15.39 -31.85 -8.55
N THR A 429 -16.43 -31.71 -9.34
CA THR A 429 -16.42 -31.21 -10.71
C THR A 429 -16.07 -29.73 -10.68
N TRP A 430 -15.22 -29.31 -11.62
CA TRP A 430 -14.73 -27.93 -11.73
C TRP A 430 -15.83 -26.87 -11.97
N SER A 431 -17.09 -27.29 -12.08
CA SER A 431 -18.27 -26.46 -12.33
C SER A 431 -18.89 -25.80 -11.10
N HIS A 432 -18.54 -26.21 -9.88
CA HIS A 432 -19.16 -25.74 -8.63
C HIS A 432 -18.15 -25.22 -7.63
N GLU A 433 -18.43 -24.02 -7.09
CA GLU A 433 -17.68 -23.40 -6.00
C GLU A 433 -18.71 -22.86 -5.00
N GLN A 434 -18.97 -23.64 -3.93
CA GLN A 434 -20.05 -23.37 -2.97
C GLN A 434 -19.57 -23.25 -1.52
N LEU A 435 -18.26 -23.40 -1.29
CA LEU A 435 -17.63 -23.19 0.01
C LEU A 435 -17.24 -21.72 0.14
N PHE A 436 -17.66 -21.09 1.24
CA PHE A 436 -17.30 -19.71 1.56
C PHE A 436 -16.81 -19.59 3.00
N THR A 437 -16.09 -18.51 3.27
CA THR A 437 -15.64 -18.12 4.62
C THR A 437 -16.03 -16.67 4.89
N PHE A 438 -16.73 -16.42 5.99
CA PHE A 438 -16.93 -15.09 6.57
C PHE A 438 -15.76 -14.78 7.50
N GLY A 439 -14.80 -14.04 6.96
CA GLY A 439 -13.46 -13.85 7.50
C GLY A 439 -13.39 -12.87 8.67
N TRP A 440 -12.21 -12.80 9.29
CA TRP A 440 -11.96 -11.94 10.44
C TRP A 440 -11.95 -10.43 10.12
N ARG A 441 -11.91 -10.07 8.82
CA ARG A 441 -11.99 -8.69 8.32
C ARG A 441 -13.43 -8.22 8.10
N GLU A 442 -14.41 -9.06 8.46
CA GLU A 442 -15.84 -8.80 8.25
C GLU A 442 -16.19 -8.76 6.74
N ASP A 443 -15.51 -9.61 5.95
CA ASP A 443 -15.66 -9.85 4.51
C ASP A 443 -16.02 -11.33 4.21
N ILE A 444 -16.64 -11.62 3.07
CA ILE A 444 -17.03 -12.99 2.66
C ILE A 444 -16.26 -13.39 1.40
N ARG A 445 -15.61 -14.55 1.42
CA ARG A 445 -14.71 -15.03 0.35
C ARG A 445 -15.00 -16.47 -0.05
N PRO A 446 -14.84 -16.86 -1.33
CA PRO A 446 -14.85 -18.27 -1.73
C PRO A 446 -13.65 -19.05 -1.14
N GLY A 447 -13.87 -20.31 -0.81
CA GLY A 447 -12.88 -21.23 -0.25
C GLY A 447 -13.00 -21.46 1.26
N GLU A 448 -12.33 -22.51 1.73
CA GLU A 448 -12.20 -22.85 3.15
C GLU A 448 -11.36 -21.82 3.91
N PRO A 449 -11.46 -21.72 5.26
CA PRO A 449 -10.79 -20.68 6.04
C PRO A 449 -9.26 -20.59 5.91
N LEU A 450 -8.59 -21.70 5.57
CA LEU A 450 -7.13 -21.74 5.35
C LEU A 450 -6.73 -21.51 3.88
N HIS A 451 -7.69 -21.55 2.96
CA HIS A 451 -7.48 -21.56 1.50
C HIS A 451 -8.43 -20.60 0.77
N THR A 452 -8.80 -19.48 1.41
CA THR A 452 -9.71 -18.50 0.80
C THR A 452 -9.08 -17.86 -0.43
N ARG A 453 -9.86 -17.70 -1.51
CA ARG A 453 -9.44 -16.93 -2.70
C ARG A 453 -9.34 -15.44 -2.37
N LYS A 454 -8.63 -14.68 -3.21
CA LYS A 454 -8.42 -13.23 -3.08
C LYS A 454 -9.61 -12.40 -3.59
N PHE A 455 -10.79 -13.02 -3.73
CA PHE A 455 -12.05 -12.38 -4.16
C PHE A 455 -13.03 -12.31 -3.00
N CYS A 456 -13.71 -11.17 -2.88
CA CYS A 456 -14.64 -10.84 -1.82
C CYS A 456 -16.03 -10.56 -2.41
N PHE A 457 -17.09 -10.81 -1.63
CA PHE A 457 -18.45 -10.39 -1.97
C PHE A 457 -18.51 -8.86 -1.97
N ASP A 458 -18.98 -8.29 -3.07
CA ASP A 458 -18.97 -6.86 -3.35
C ASP A 458 -20.36 -6.39 -3.79
N ALA A 459 -20.84 -5.28 -3.23
CA ALA A 459 -22.15 -4.71 -3.53
C ALA A 459 -22.09 -3.18 -3.67
N ILE A 460 -22.47 -2.69 -4.85
CA ILE A 460 -22.36 -1.28 -5.23
C ILE A 460 -23.56 -0.45 -4.72
N SER A 461 -24.76 -1.04 -4.67
CA SER A 461 -25.97 -0.32 -4.27
C SER A 461 -26.95 -1.19 -3.48
N HIS A 462 -28.02 -0.57 -2.97
CA HIS A 462 -29.10 -1.27 -2.27
C HIS A 462 -29.99 -2.13 -3.20
N SER A 463 -29.70 -2.18 -4.50
CA SER A 463 -30.44 -2.93 -5.52
C SER A 463 -29.53 -3.59 -6.58
N SER A 464 -28.21 -3.61 -6.37
CA SER A 464 -27.27 -4.23 -7.31
C SER A 464 -27.27 -5.76 -7.15
N PRO A 465 -26.82 -6.53 -8.16
CA PRO A 465 -26.32 -7.88 -7.89
C PRO A 465 -25.20 -7.83 -6.83
N VAL A 466 -24.94 -8.97 -6.19
CA VAL A 466 -23.71 -9.18 -5.41
C VAL A 466 -22.69 -9.84 -6.32
N THR A 467 -21.50 -9.27 -6.43
CA THR A 467 -20.44 -9.77 -7.32
C THR A 467 -19.23 -10.25 -6.52
N LEU A 468 -18.33 -10.99 -7.19
CA LEU A 468 -16.97 -11.17 -6.72
C LEU A 468 -16.11 -10.02 -7.21
N TYR A 469 -15.33 -9.40 -6.32
CA TYR A 469 -14.32 -8.39 -6.66
C TYR A 469 -13.04 -8.62 -5.87
N ASP A 470 -11.91 -8.06 -6.31
CA ASP A 470 -10.63 -8.20 -5.60
C ASP A 470 -10.72 -7.68 -4.15
N CYS A 471 -10.29 -8.50 -3.19
CA CYS A 471 -10.37 -8.17 -1.77
C CYS A 471 -9.41 -7.02 -1.39
N HIS A 472 -9.95 -5.83 -1.11
CA HIS A 472 -9.13 -4.69 -0.68
C HIS A 472 -9.01 -4.57 0.85
N GLY A 473 -9.88 -5.23 1.63
CA GLY A 473 -9.76 -5.32 3.09
C GLY A 473 -9.97 -4.00 3.84
N MET A 474 -10.55 -2.98 3.20
CA MET A 474 -10.83 -1.66 3.78
C MET A 474 -12.30 -1.52 4.26
N LYS A 475 -13.00 -2.64 4.49
CA LYS A 475 -14.46 -2.67 4.67
C LYS A 475 -15.17 -2.11 3.43
N GLY A 476 -15.93 -1.03 3.54
CA GLY A 476 -16.64 -0.44 2.38
C GLY A 476 -17.70 -1.37 1.78
N ASN A 477 -17.77 -1.41 0.46
CA ASN A 477 -18.60 -2.27 -0.39
C ASN A 477 -18.35 -3.79 -0.22
N GLN A 478 -17.31 -4.17 0.53
CA GLN A 478 -17.00 -5.56 0.87
C GLN A 478 -17.28 -5.89 2.36
N HIS A 479 -17.96 -4.99 3.09
CA HIS A 479 -18.23 -5.17 4.52
C HIS A 479 -19.59 -5.81 4.77
N TRP A 480 -19.58 -6.97 5.43
CA TRP A 480 -20.78 -7.74 5.73
C TRP A 480 -20.97 -7.93 7.24
N SER A 481 -22.23 -7.99 7.67
CA SER A 481 -22.66 -8.36 9.03
C SER A 481 -23.70 -9.46 8.92
N TYR A 482 -23.40 -10.62 9.51
CA TYR A 482 -24.36 -11.72 9.60
C TYR A 482 -25.11 -11.62 10.93
N ARG A 483 -26.41 -11.37 10.87
CA ARG A 483 -27.25 -11.00 12.02
C ARG A 483 -27.95 -12.20 12.66
N LYS A 484 -28.51 -12.00 13.87
CA LYS A 484 -29.25 -13.05 14.62
C LYS A 484 -30.53 -13.52 13.91
N ASP A 485 -31.08 -12.72 13.01
CA ASP A 485 -32.20 -13.03 12.13
C ASP A 485 -31.79 -13.80 10.85
N LYS A 486 -30.51 -14.21 10.75
CA LYS A 486 -29.90 -14.88 9.59
C LYS A 486 -29.81 -14.03 8.33
N THR A 487 -30.02 -12.71 8.42
CA THR A 487 -29.78 -11.81 7.28
C THR A 487 -28.29 -11.51 7.11
N LEU A 488 -27.87 -11.43 5.84
CA LEU A 488 -26.56 -10.90 5.45
C LEU A 488 -26.73 -9.41 5.14
N PHE A 489 -26.41 -8.58 6.12
CA PHE A 489 -26.53 -7.12 6.07
C PHE A 489 -25.28 -6.48 5.49
N HIS A 490 -25.46 -5.54 4.57
CA HIS A 490 -24.42 -4.67 4.02
C HIS A 490 -24.57 -3.26 4.64
N PRO A 491 -23.71 -2.85 5.58
CA PRO A 491 -23.87 -1.59 6.30
C PRO A 491 -23.83 -0.36 5.40
N VAL A 492 -22.99 -0.38 4.35
CA VAL A 492 -22.75 0.78 3.48
C VAL A 492 -23.96 1.15 2.64
N SER A 493 -24.72 0.19 2.12
CA SER A 493 -25.98 0.43 1.41
C SER A 493 -27.23 0.33 2.29
N SER A 494 -27.07 0.00 3.59
CA SER A 494 -28.17 -0.24 4.53
C SER A 494 -29.21 -1.25 4.03
N SER A 495 -28.76 -2.28 3.32
CA SER A 495 -29.59 -3.28 2.65
C SER A 495 -29.10 -4.70 2.95
N CYS A 496 -29.88 -5.72 2.59
CA CYS A 496 -29.59 -7.13 2.88
C CYS A 496 -29.48 -7.92 1.57
N ILE A 497 -28.74 -9.03 1.59
CA ILE A 497 -28.74 -9.99 0.47
C ILE A 497 -30.09 -10.70 0.40
N ASP A 498 -30.70 -10.65 -0.77
CA ASP A 498 -31.97 -11.27 -1.14
C ASP A 498 -31.77 -12.16 -2.37
N CYS A 499 -32.78 -12.94 -2.74
CA CYS A 499 -32.71 -13.80 -3.92
C CYS A 499 -34.04 -13.94 -4.65
N ASN A 500 -33.96 -14.29 -5.93
CA ASN A 500 -35.10 -14.77 -6.71
C ASN A 500 -34.92 -16.28 -6.96
N PRO A 501 -35.66 -17.15 -6.26
CA PRO A 501 -35.53 -18.60 -6.41
C PRO A 501 -35.82 -19.11 -7.83
N ALA A 502 -36.71 -18.45 -8.57
CA ALA A 502 -37.10 -18.85 -9.93
C ALA A 502 -36.02 -18.51 -10.96
N GLU A 503 -35.37 -17.35 -10.83
CA GLU A 503 -34.27 -16.93 -11.71
C GLU A 503 -32.89 -17.39 -11.21
N LYS A 504 -32.80 -17.98 -10.02
CA LYS A 504 -31.55 -18.33 -9.31
C LYS A 504 -30.58 -17.15 -9.12
N LYS A 505 -31.08 -15.91 -9.04
CA LYS A 505 -30.27 -14.70 -8.87
C LYS A 505 -30.15 -14.27 -7.42
N ILE A 506 -29.02 -13.62 -7.09
CA ILE A 506 -28.72 -13.02 -5.79
C ILE A 506 -28.51 -11.51 -5.99
N PHE A 507 -29.17 -10.69 -5.17
CA PHE A 507 -29.13 -9.23 -5.30
C PHE A 507 -29.36 -8.55 -3.95
N MET A 508 -29.01 -7.28 -3.84
CA MET A 508 -29.30 -6.46 -2.66
C MET A 508 -30.76 -6.00 -2.66
N ASN A 509 -31.40 -6.00 -1.51
CA ASN A 509 -32.76 -5.47 -1.33
C ASN A 509 -32.94 -4.86 0.05
N ARG A 510 -34.04 -4.12 0.27
CA ARG A 510 -34.42 -3.62 1.60
C ARG A 510 -34.53 -4.80 2.58
N CYS A 511 -33.87 -4.69 3.73
CA CYS A 511 -33.90 -5.72 4.76
C CYS A 511 -35.31 -5.98 5.30
N ASP A 512 -35.73 -7.25 5.26
CA ASP A 512 -36.89 -7.79 5.96
C ASP A 512 -36.47 -9.06 6.74
N PRO A 513 -36.33 -8.98 8.07
CA PRO A 513 -35.96 -10.13 8.92
C PRO A 513 -36.93 -11.32 8.85
N LEU A 514 -38.17 -11.10 8.40
CA LEU A 514 -39.19 -12.14 8.27
C LEU A 514 -39.17 -12.82 6.89
N SER A 515 -38.47 -12.26 5.90
CA SER A 515 -38.42 -12.84 4.56
C SER A 515 -37.47 -14.04 4.50
N GLU A 516 -38.02 -15.22 4.22
CA GLU A 516 -37.22 -16.44 4.02
C GLU A 516 -36.25 -16.35 2.82
N THR A 517 -36.48 -15.45 1.86
CA THR A 517 -35.54 -15.20 0.74
C THR A 517 -34.30 -14.41 1.17
N GLN A 518 -34.35 -13.73 2.32
CA GLN A 518 -33.22 -12.98 2.91
C GLN A 518 -32.55 -13.73 4.07
N GLN A 519 -33.03 -14.92 4.42
CA GLN A 519 -32.44 -15.76 5.47
C GLN A 519 -31.43 -16.74 4.87
N TRP A 520 -30.19 -16.65 5.33
CA TRP A 520 -29.05 -17.42 4.85
C TRP A 520 -28.47 -18.25 5.99
N ILE A 521 -28.13 -19.51 5.74
CA ILE A 521 -27.58 -20.44 6.73
C ILE A 521 -26.18 -20.84 6.28
N PHE A 522 -25.18 -20.54 7.11
CA PHE A 522 -23.85 -21.13 7.02
C PHE A 522 -23.83 -22.52 7.66
N GLU A 523 -23.07 -23.44 7.08
CA GLU A 523 -22.82 -24.79 7.61
C GLU A 523 -22.17 -24.78 9.00
N HIS A 524 -21.19 -23.89 9.19
CA HIS A 524 -20.45 -23.74 10.45
C HIS A 524 -20.42 -22.27 10.90
N ILE A 525 -20.66 -22.04 12.20
CA ILE A 525 -20.71 -20.69 12.80
C ILE A 525 -19.94 -20.68 14.12
N ASN A 526 -19.06 -19.68 14.30
CA ASN A 526 -18.41 -19.36 15.56
C ASN A 526 -19.14 -18.19 16.24
N MET A 527 -20.11 -18.51 17.09
CA MET A 527 -20.96 -17.53 17.78
C MET A 527 -20.16 -16.47 18.54
N THR A 528 -19.06 -16.85 19.21
CA THR A 528 -18.22 -15.93 19.99
C THR A 528 -17.57 -14.85 19.12
N VAL A 529 -17.15 -15.21 17.90
CA VAL A 529 -16.60 -14.24 16.93
C VAL A 529 -17.72 -13.41 16.33
N LEU A 530 -18.84 -14.03 15.98
CA LEU A 530 -19.99 -13.36 15.38
C LEU A 530 -20.62 -12.29 16.29
N GLU A 531 -20.78 -12.57 17.58
CA GLU A 531 -21.26 -11.58 18.57
C GLU A 531 -20.27 -10.43 18.78
N LYS A 532 -18.96 -10.68 18.65
CA LYS A 532 -17.92 -9.64 18.69
C LYS A 532 -17.96 -8.71 17.47
N PHE A 533 -18.41 -9.18 16.30
CA PHE A 533 -18.58 -8.31 15.12
C PHE A 533 -19.86 -7.47 15.25
N ASN A 534 -20.98 -8.10 15.60
CA ASN A 534 -22.27 -7.40 15.71
C ASN A 534 -22.32 -6.40 16.88
N SER A 535 -21.60 -6.62 17.97
CA SER A 535 -21.49 -5.64 19.07
C SER A 535 -20.73 -4.37 18.65
N LYS A 536 -19.67 -4.47 17.84
CA LYS A 536 -18.95 -3.31 17.29
C LYS A 536 -19.78 -2.50 16.30
N ALA A 537 -20.72 -3.13 15.60
CA ALA A 537 -21.63 -2.44 14.68
C ALA A 537 -22.76 -1.68 15.40
N SER A 538 -22.85 -1.79 16.74
CA SER A 538 -23.88 -1.15 17.57
C SER A 538 -23.33 0.03 18.39
N SER A 539 -22.08 0.44 18.16
CA SER A 539 -21.34 1.49 18.87
C SER A 539 -20.70 2.48 17.90
#